data_AF-A0A7C5QSG3-F1
#
_entry.id   AF-A0A7C5QSG3-F1
#
_cell.length_a   1.000
_cell.length_b   1.000
_cell.length_c   1.000
_cell.angle_alpha   90.00
_cell.angle_beta   90.00
_cell.angle_gamma   90.00
#
_symmetry.space_group_name_H-M   'P 1'
#
loop_
_entity.id
_entity.type
_entity.pdbx_description
1 polymer ?
#
loop_
_entity_poly.entity_id
_entity_poly.type
_entity_poly.pdbx_seq_one_letter_code
_entity_poly.pdbx_strand_id
1 'polypeptide(L)'
;MKKWQMWIGVAAIVAMVVAGLGATPVLAAPLQAGGAARITLTGQVTAVDPGSGTLQVAVMLRNGPVTYTVQAPAGFDLTTVAIGDTVKVKGSLTAPNAVRAATLVKIAGPEPAELDLTGQVTAIDEAGRTLQVQVDMESGPVAYEVQVPGDLDLSTLEVGDTIHVVGGLVAERTLQADTVEVEEPTPTSTPAASPTPTATPSITPTETITPTVTATPVVTGTPTVTATVVFDKQGFYCRTLDVPHPVGSRIAARYGVPYEQVMIWFCQDRMGFGEIMLALQTAKVTEETPDEVVSERITGKGWGDIWFDRGLIGKNKKRISPTADATELEAQQQEQGTGKAVGPKEKTRIAPGKDKTPPGKGKVTPGNEQALPDQGAGDRGRGKSKGNGRP
;
A
#
# COMPACT_ATOMS: atom_id res chain seq x y z
N MET A 1 26.41 56.05 28.14
CA MET A 1 26.33 56.85 26.90
C MET A 1 25.16 56.26 26.10
N LYS A 2 24.06 56.99 25.84
CA LYS A 2 23.74 57.64 24.53
C LYS A 2 23.97 56.67 23.34
N LYS A 3 23.00 56.33 22.46
CA LYS A 3 21.67 56.91 22.16
C LYS A 3 20.82 55.95 21.28
N TRP A 4 19.48 56.11 21.35
CA TRP A 4 18.42 55.63 20.43
C TRP A 4 18.20 54.09 20.32
N GLN A 5 17.00 53.49 20.33
CA GLN A 5 15.59 53.93 20.52
C GLN A 5 14.86 54.70 19.38
N MET A 6 13.59 54.29 19.10
CA MET A 6 12.60 54.85 18.16
C MET A 6 12.87 54.47 16.68
N TRP A 7 11.92 53.95 15.88
CA TRP A 7 10.54 54.42 15.68
C TRP A 7 9.45 53.33 15.54
N ILE A 8 8.21 53.77 15.81
CA ILE A 8 6.94 53.05 15.62
C ILE A 8 6.30 53.52 14.30
N GLY A 9 5.74 52.58 13.54
CA GLY A 9 4.51 52.69 12.74
C GLY A 9 4.29 53.85 11.76
N VAL A 10 4.08 53.50 10.49
CA VAL A 10 3.12 54.20 9.62
C VAL A 10 2.27 53.17 8.90
N ALA A 11 0.95 53.25 9.10
CA ALA A 11 -0.04 52.65 8.21
C ALA A 11 -0.61 53.74 7.28
N ALA A 12 -1.27 53.29 6.21
CA ALA A 12 -2.15 54.04 5.30
C ALA A 12 -1.59 54.49 3.92
N ILE A 13 -2.36 54.11 2.89
CA ILE A 13 -2.56 54.76 1.58
C ILE A 13 -1.41 54.69 0.57
N VAL A 14 -1.48 53.67 -0.29
CA VAL A 14 -1.35 53.87 -1.76
C VAL A 14 -2.55 53.19 -2.43
N ALA A 15 -3.47 53.99 -2.97
CA ALA A 15 -4.54 53.55 -3.85
C ALA A 15 -4.21 53.99 -5.29
N MET A 16 -4.74 53.29 -6.30
CA MET A 16 -4.47 53.45 -7.74
C MET A 16 -3.01 53.10 -8.11
N VAL A 17 -2.71 52.18 -9.02
CA VAL A 17 -3.22 52.04 -10.39
C VAL A 17 -3.30 50.56 -10.79
N VAL A 18 -4.51 50.06 -11.06
CA VAL A 18 -4.73 48.86 -11.89
C VAL A 18 -5.91 49.14 -12.81
N ALA A 19 -5.58 49.63 -14.02
CA ALA A 19 -6.53 49.84 -15.09
C ALA A 19 -5.95 49.29 -16.39
N GLY A 20 -6.74 48.51 -17.14
CA GLY A 20 -6.45 48.23 -18.54
C GLY A 20 -5.59 46.99 -18.86
N LEU A 21 -5.97 45.81 -18.38
CA LEU A 21 -5.75 44.58 -19.14
C LEU A 21 -7.12 44.00 -19.51
N GLY A 22 -7.45 44.07 -20.79
CA GLY A 22 -8.76 43.66 -21.30
C GLY A 22 -8.94 42.15 -21.19
N ALA A 23 -9.93 41.72 -20.42
CA ALA A 23 -10.40 40.35 -20.46
C ALA A 23 -11.06 40.09 -21.82
N THR A 24 -10.36 39.39 -22.72
CA THR A 24 -11.03 38.74 -23.83
C THR A 24 -12.00 37.70 -23.23
N PRO A 25 -13.27 37.67 -23.65
CA PRO A 25 -14.16 36.60 -23.24
C PRO A 25 -13.67 35.31 -23.88
N VAL A 26 -12.93 34.51 -23.12
CA VAL A 26 -12.69 33.11 -23.46
C VAL A 26 -14.08 32.46 -23.50
N LEU A 27 -14.56 32.20 -24.71
CA LEU A 27 -15.76 31.42 -24.95
C LEU A 27 -15.52 30.05 -24.32
N ALA A 28 -16.03 29.87 -23.10
CA ALA A 28 -16.10 28.58 -22.44
C ALA A 28 -16.95 27.68 -23.31
N ALA A 29 -16.28 26.85 -24.13
CA ALA A 29 -16.95 25.84 -24.91
C ALA A 29 -17.81 25.01 -23.95
N PRO A 30 -19.11 24.79 -24.23
CA PRO A 30 -19.96 24.02 -23.34
C PRO A 30 -19.32 22.65 -23.17
N LEU A 31 -18.89 22.35 -21.95
CA LEU A 31 -18.27 21.08 -21.61
C LEU A 31 -19.30 20.00 -21.97
N GLN A 32 -19.05 19.26 -23.05
CA GLN A 32 -20.01 18.27 -23.51
C GLN A 32 -20.31 17.30 -22.37
N ALA A 33 -21.57 16.85 -22.30
CA ALA A 33 -22.05 15.93 -21.27
C ALA A 33 -21.45 14.53 -21.45
N GLY A 34 -20.14 14.41 -21.26
CA GLY A 34 -19.43 13.15 -21.13
C GLY A 34 -20.01 12.40 -19.94
N GLY A 35 -20.38 11.13 -20.16
CA GLY A 35 -21.04 10.31 -19.14
C GLY A 35 -20.26 10.31 -17.83
N ALA A 36 -20.94 10.61 -16.73
CA ALA A 36 -20.31 10.84 -15.43
C ALA A 36 -19.43 9.63 -15.03
N ALA A 37 -18.12 9.85 -14.99
CA ALA A 37 -17.15 8.80 -14.74
C ALA A 37 -17.36 8.21 -13.34
N ARG A 38 -17.68 6.92 -13.28
CA ARG A 38 -17.77 6.17 -12.01
C ARG A 38 -16.38 5.97 -11.45
N ILE A 39 -16.19 6.33 -10.19
CA ILE A 39 -14.92 6.15 -9.48
C ILE A 39 -15.12 5.43 -8.14
N THR A 40 -14.07 4.75 -7.70
CA THR A 40 -13.92 4.28 -6.33
C THR A 40 -12.64 4.90 -5.79
N LEU A 41 -12.71 5.56 -4.65
CA LEU A 41 -11.58 6.15 -3.95
C LEU A 41 -11.54 5.65 -2.51
N THR A 42 -10.33 5.50 -1.97
CA THR A 42 -10.07 5.22 -0.56
C THR A 42 -9.11 6.30 -0.07
N GLY A 43 -9.38 6.91 1.08
CA GLY A 43 -8.52 7.95 1.64
C GLY A 43 -8.94 8.37 3.04
N GLN A 44 -8.19 9.31 3.61
CA GLN A 44 -8.40 9.81 4.97
C GLN A 44 -9.30 11.03 4.98
N VAL A 45 -10.22 11.12 5.94
CA VAL A 45 -11.11 12.26 6.12
C VAL A 45 -10.34 13.43 6.71
N THR A 46 -10.27 14.56 6.00
CA THR A 46 -9.56 15.77 6.45
C THR A 46 -10.49 16.84 7.01
N ALA A 47 -11.77 16.82 6.64
CA ALA A 47 -12.80 17.71 7.17
C ALA A 47 -14.18 17.06 7.00
N VAL A 48 -15.10 17.37 7.92
CA VAL A 48 -16.52 16.97 7.86
C VAL A 48 -17.36 18.22 8.07
N ASP A 49 -18.34 18.45 7.21
CA ASP A 49 -19.35 19.50 7.36
C ASP A 49 -20.76 18.86 7.36
N PRO A 50 -21.31 18.55 8.54
CA PRO A 50 -22.66 18.02 8.68
C PRO A 50 -23.75 18.98 8.17
N GLY A 51 -23.48 20.30 8.14
CA GLY A 51 -24.45 21.31 7.71
C GLY A 51 -24.68 21.33 6.20
N SER A 52 -23.63 21.09 5.41
CA SER A 52 -23.74 20.91 3.95
C SER A 52 -23.92 19.45 3.52
N GLY A 53 -23.78 18.49 4.43
CA GLY A 53 -23.80 17.07 4.10
C GLY A 53 -22.56 16.61 3.33
N THR A 54 -21.42 17.29 3.50
CA THR A 54 -20.18 17.01 2.78
C THR A 54 -19.02 16.61 3.70
N LEU A 55 -18.06 15.91 3.13
CA LEU A 55 -16.79 15.58 3.77
C LEU A 55 -15.65 15.68 2.75
N GLN A 56 -14.45 16.02 3.22
CA GLN A 56 -13.24 16.08 2.41
C GLN A 56 -12.39 14.82 2.65
N VAL A 57 -11.96 14.17 1.57
CA VAL A 57 -11.11 12.96 1.62
C VAL A 57 -9.78 13.24 0.94
N ALA A 58 -8.68 13.17 1.69
CA ALA A 58 -7.33 13.13 1.13
C ALA A 58 -7.01 11.72 0.63
N VAL A 59 -6.82 11.60 -0.68
CA VAL A 59 -6.41 10.36 -1.36
C VAL A 59 -4.93 10.50 -1.74
N MET A 60 -4.09 9.58 -1.28
CA MET A 60 -2.68 9.54 -1.66
C MET A 60 -2.55 9.01 -3.09
N LEU A 61 -2.16 9.87 -4.02
CA LEU A 61 -1.84 9.52 -5.40
C LEU A 61 -0.32 9.57 -5.63
N ARG A 62 0.17 9.03 -6.76
CA ARG A 62 1.60 9.03 -7.10
C ARG A 62 2.24 10.42 -7.13
N ASN A 63 1.43 11.46 -7.38
CA ASN A 63 1.88 12.85 -7.47
C ASN A 63 1.64 13.64 -6.16
N GLY A 64 1.36 12.96 -5.04
CA GLY A 64 1.03 13.55 -3.75
C GLY A 64 -0.45 13.39 -3.35
N PRO A 65 -0.83 13.90 -2.16
CA PRO A 65 -2.21 13.89 -1.69
C PRO A 65 -3.10 14.79 -2.55
N VAL A 66 -4.26 14.27 -2.95
CA VAL A 66 -5.33 15.04 -3.60
C VAL A 66 -6.58 14.98 -2.73
N THR A 67 -7.10 16.14 -2.37
CA THR A 67 -8.33 16.26 -1.59
C THR A 67 -9.55 16.27 -2.51
N TYR A 68 -10.49 15.36 -2.24
CA TYR A 68 -11.78 15.26 -2.92
C TYR A 68 -12.90 15.76 -2.00
N THR A 69 -13.78 16.62 -2.50
CA THR A 69 -15.03 16.95 -1.81
C THR A 69 -16.08 15.91 -2.18
N VAL A 70 -16.62 15.23 -1.17
CA VAL A 70 -17.60 14.15 -1.30
C VAL A 70 -18.93 14.59 -0.71
N GLN A 71 -19.99 14.60 -1.51
CA GLN A 71 -21.35 14.74 -0.99
C GLN A 71 -21.85 13.38 -0.48
N ALA A 72 -22.18 13.30 0.81
CA ALA A 72 -22.76 12.10 1.40
C ALA A 72 -24.18 11.85 0.85
N PRO A 73 -24.63 10.58 0.72
CA PRO A 73 -26.00 10.29 0.34
C PRO A 73 -26.98 10.72 1.45
N ALA A 74 -28.21 11.06 1.06
CA ALA A 74 -29.24 11.46 2.00
C ALA A 74 -29.51 10.34 3.03
N GLY A 75 -29.54 10.70 4.32
CA GLY A 75 -29.70 9.76 5.43
C GLY A 75 -28.40 9.13 5.95
N PHE A 76 -27.24 9.45 5.37
CA PHE A 76 -25.95 9.06 5.97
C PHE A 76 -25.60 9.99 7.15
N ASP A 77 -25.31 9.39 8.31
CA ASP A 77 -24.98 10.14 9.53
C ASP A 77 -23.49 10.51 9.58
N LEU A 78 -23.19 11.76 9.22
CA LEU A 78 -21.84 12.32 9.27
C LEU A 78 -21.30 12.52 10.69
N THR A 79 -22.13 12.44 11.74
CA THR A 79 -21.63 12.52 13.13
C THR A 79 -20.85 11.28 13.55
N THR A 80 -20.99 10.18 12.81
CA THR A 80 -20.23 8.94 13.00
C THR A 80 -18.84 8.95 12.36
N VAL A 81 -18.49 10.00 11.60
CA VAL A 81 -17.21 10.12 10.88
C VAL A 81 -16.32 11.15 11.55
N ALA A 82 -15.14 10.75 11.99
CA ALA A 82 -14.11 11.62 12.55
C ALA A 82 -13.09 12.08 11.48
N ILE A 83 -12.40 13.18 11.77
CA ILE A 83 -11.20 13.57 11.01
C ILE A 83 -10.08 12.57 11.33
N GLY A 84 -9.45 12.01 10.31
CA GLY A 84 -8.49 10.90 10.41
C GLY A 84 -9.08 9.52 10.07
N ASP A 85 -10.40 9.39 9.97
CA ASP A 85 -11.02 8.13 9.55
C ASP A 85 -10.65 7.77 8.11
N THR A 86 -10.48 6.48 7.83
CA THR A 86 -10.32 6.02 6.45
C THR A 86 -11.69 5.69 5.85
N VAL A 87 -12.02 6.29 4.71
CA VAL A 87 -13.31 6.09 4.04
C VAL A 87 -13.12 5.56 2.63
N LYS A 88 -13.96 4.58 2.26
CA LYS A 88 -14.06 4.05 0.90
C LYS A 88 -15.33 4.57 0.26
N VAL A 89 -15.17 5.46 -0.72
CA VAL A 89 -16.26 6.16 -1.40
C VAL A 89 -16.40 5.65 -2.83
N LYS A 90 -17.63 5.25 -3.19
CA LYS A 90 -18.01 4.92 -4.57
C LYS A 90 -19.00 5.97 -5.08
N GLY A 91 -18.72 6.63 -6.20
CA GLY A 91 -19.59 7.69 -6.74
C GLY A 91 -19.23 8.10 -8.16
N SER A 92 -19.66 9.28 -8.59
CA SER A 92 -19.27 9.86 -9.89
C SER A 92 -18.66 11.25 -9.75
N LEU A 93 -17.66 11.54 -10.60
CA LEU A 93 -17.09 12.89 -10.69
C LEU A 93 -18.07 13.83 -11.40
N THR A 94 -18.31 15.01 -10.83
CA THR A 94 -19.07 16.09 -11.49
C THR A 94 -18.26 17.34 -11.77
N ALA A 95 -17.09 17.48 -11.14
CA ALA A 95 -16.08 18.46 -11.48
C ALA A 95 -14.70 17.85 -11.13
N PRO A 96 -13.57 18.46 -11.57
CA PRO A 96 -12.26 18.09 -11.06
C PRO A 96 -12.27 18.10 -9.53
N ASN A 97 -11.94 16.97 -8.91
CA ASN A 97 -11.91 16.75 -7.47
C ASN A 97 -13.25 16.87 -6.70
N ALA A 98 -14.41 16.91 -7.40
CA ALA A 98 -15.73 16.91 -6.76
C ALA A 98 -16.53 15.65 -7.11
N VAL A 99 -16.90 14.88 -6.08
CA VAL A 99 -17.61 13.60 -6.18
C VAL A 99 -19.06 13.77 -5.74
N ARG A 100 -20.00 13.57 -6.66
CA ARG A 100 -21.44 13.66 -6.43
C ARG A 100 -22.05 12.26 -6.52
N ALA A 101 -23.16 12.06 -5.81
CA ALA A 101 -23.82 10.76 -5.70
C ALA A 101 -22.88 9.64 -5.20
N ALA A 102 -22.21 9.88 -4.06
CA ALA A 102 -21.58 8.81 -3.31
C ALA A 102 -22.67 7.78 -2.93
N THR A 103 -22.60 6.59 -3.53
CA THR A 103 -23.60 5.51 -3.36
C THR A 103 -23.27 4.64 -2.16
N LEU A 104 -22.01 4.66 -1.72
CA LEU A 104 -21.53 3.97 -0.52
C LEU A 104 -20.34 4.76 0.01
N VAL A 105 -20.46 5.24 1.25
CA VAL A 105 -19.34 5.67 2.09
C VAL A 105 -19.24 4.61 3.18
N LYS A 106 -18.36 3.62 3.01
CA LYS A 106 -18.03 2.71 4.13
C LYS A 106 -16.89 3.38 4.89
N ILE A 107 -17.09 3.64 6.19
CA ILE A 107 -15.97 3.87 7.10
C ILE A 107 -15.19 2.55 7.10
N ALA A 108 -14.05 2.55 6.42
CA ALA A 108 -13.03 1.56 6.67
C ALA A 108 -12.38 2.02 7.96
N GLY A 109 -12.95 1.61 9.10
CA GLY A 109 -12.20 1.65 10.36
C GLY A 109 -10.81 1.07 10.07
N PRO A 110 -9.74 1.68 10.60
CA PRO A 110 -8.38 1.35 10.20
C PRO A 110 -8.25 -0.16 10.21
N GLU A 111 -8.04 -0.75 9.04
CA GLU A 111 -7.87 -2.19 8.87
C GLU A 111 -6.65 -2.51 9.73
N PRO A 112 -6.87 -3.06 10.94
CA PRO A 112 -5.90 -2.91 12.00
C PRO A 112 -4.68 -3.68 11.53
N ALA A 113 -3.51 -3.03 11.58
CA ALA A 113 -2.34 -3.55 10.90
C ALA A 113 -2.06 -4.95 11.44
N GLU A 114 -2.35 -5.96 10.62
CA GLU A 114 -2.29 -7.37 11.01
C GLU A 114 -0.83 -7.65 11.36
N LEU A 115 -0.61 -7.86 12.65
CA LEU A 115 0.69 -8.08 13.24
C LEU A 115 0.76 -9.55 13.63
N ASP A 116 1.74 -10.20 13.04
CA ASP A 116 2.16 -11.56 13.28
C ASP A 116 3.45 -11.45 14.09
N LEU A 117 3.46 -11.97 15.32
CA LEU A 117 4.60 -11.95 16.22
C LEU A 117 4.72 -13.24 17.03
N THR A 118 5.96 -13.64 17.31
CA THR A 118 6.30 -14.67 18.29
C THR A 118 7.05 -14.02 19.44
N GLY A 119 6.72 -14.36 20.69
CA GLY A 119 7.38 -13.80 21.86
C GLY A 119 7.08 -14.56 23.14
N GLN A 120 7.80 -14.22 24.22
CA GLN A 120 7.64 -14.86 25.53
C GLN A 120 6.65 -14.10 26.42
N VAL A 121 5.78 -14.84 27.12
CA VAL A 121 4.85 -14.30 28.10
C VAL A 121 5.62 -13.84 29.34
N THR A 122 5.53 -12.56 29.68
CA THR A 122 6.22 -11.93 30.83
C THR A 122 5.29 -11.60 31.99
N ALA A 123 3.99 -11.41 31.72
CA ALA A 123 2.94 -11.26 32.72
C ALA A 123 1.59 -11.67 32.15
N ILE A 124 0.69 -12.14 33.03
CA ILE A 124 -0.68 -12.56 32.71
C ILE A 124 -1.62 -11.84 33.67
N ASP A 125 -2.64 -11.15 33.15
CA ASP A 125 -3.77 -10.61 33.92
C ASP A 125 -5.05 -11.33 33.47
N GLU A 126 -5.41 -12.39 34.20
CA GLU A 126 -6.64 -13.16 33.96
C GLU A 126 -7.91 -12.31 34.13
N ALA A 127 -7.89 -11.30 35.01
CA ALA A 127 -9.04 -10.45 35.31
C ALA A 127 -9.25 -9.40 34.21
N GLY A 128 -8.17 -8.85 33.67
CA GLY A 128 -8.17 -7.97 32.50
C GLY A 128 -8.28 -8.70 31.15
N ARG A 129 -8.04 -10.01 31.12
CA ARG A 129 -7.78 -10.82 29.91
C ARG A 129 -6.67 -10.24 29.03
N THR A 130 -5.56 -9.81 29.66
CA THR A 130 -4.39 -9.27 28.97
C THR A 130 -3.12 -10.08 29.25
N LEU A 131 -2.24 -10.11 28.26
CA LEU A 131 -0.90 -10.69 28.34
C LEU A 131 0.14 -9.61 28.06
N GLN A 132 1.29 -9.67 28.73
CA GLN A 132 2.48 -8.89 28.36
C GLN A 132 3.45 -9.83 27.64
N VAL A 133 3.67 -9.62 26.34
CA VAL A 133 4.50 -10.46 25.49
C VAL A 133 5.78 -9.72 25.12
N GLN A 134 6.94 -10.28 25.44
CA GLN A 134 8.25 -9.76 25.05
C GLN A 134 8.69 -10.40 23.73
N VAL A 135 8.87 -9.57 22.71
CA VAL A 135 9.39 -9.95 21.40
C VAL A 135 10.85 -9.52 21.31
N ASP A 136 11.76 -10.46 21.09
CA ASP A 136 13.17 -10.14 20.86
C ASP A 136 13.36 -9.67 19.41
N MET A 137 13.70 -8.39 19.26
CA MET A 137 14.03 -7.77 17.96
C MET A 137 15.52 -7.45 17.89
N GLU A 138 16.06 -7.22 16.68
CA GLU A 138 17.47 -6.82 16.49
C GLU A 138 17.85 -5.53 17.24
N SER A 139 16.88 -4.64 17.47
CA SER A 139 17.02 -3.42 18.28
C SER A 139 17.02 -3.64 19.80
N GLY A 140 16.84 -4.89 20.26
CA GLY A 140 16.56 -5.26 21.64
C GLY A 140 15.10 -5.66 21.86
N PRO A 141 14.79 -6.21 23.05
CA PRO A 141 13.45 -6.70 23.40
C PRO A 141 12.40 -5.59 23.46
N VAL A 142 11.20 -5.88 22.97
CA VAL A 142 10.04 -4.98 23.01
C VAL A 142 8.86 -5.70 23.65
N ALA A 143 8.27 -5.10 24.68
CA ALA A 143 7.05 -5.59 25.32
C ALA A 143 5.79 -5.06 24.63
N TYR A 144 4.82 -5.95 24.42
CA TYR A 144 3.49 -5.70 23.87
C TYR A 144 2.40 -6.15 24.84
N GLU A 145 1.36 -5.34 24.99
CA GLU A 145 0.13 -5.71 25.70
C GLU A 145 -0.84 -6.34 24.70
N VAL A 146 -1.23 -7.59 24.93
CA VAL A 146 -2.12 -8.36 24.05
C VAL A 146 -3.45 -8.59 24.77
N GLN A 147 -4.53 -8.05 24.22
CA GLN A 147 -5.90 -8.36 24.63
C GLN A 147 -6.32 -9.69 24.00
N VAL A 148 -6.66 -10.65 24.85
CA VAL A 148 -6.88 -12.04 24.45
C VAL A 148 -8.37 -12.27 24.13
N PRO A 149 -8.70 -12.94 23.00
CA PRO A 149 -10.09 -13.24 22.65
C PRO A 149 -10.75 -14.12 23.71
N GLY A 150 -12.08 -14.08 23.77
CA GLY A 150 -12.87 -14.58 24.92
C GLY A 150 -12.86 -16.10 25.14
N ASP A 151 -12.34 -16.85 24.17
CA ASP A 151 -12.34 -18.31 24.05
C ASP A 151 -11.03 -18.98 24.49
N LEU A 152 -9.90 -18.28 24.50
CA LEU A 152 -8.65 -18.81 25.06
C LEU A 152 -8.77 -18.96 26.58
N ASP A 153 -8.29 -20.09 27.10
CA ASP A 153 -8.12 -20.31 28.54
C ASP A 153 -6.75 -19.79 28.97
N LEU A 154 -6.73 -18.81 29.88
CA LEU A 154 -5.49 -18.22 30.38
C LEU A 154 -4.84 -19.07 31.48
N SER A 155 -5.58 -20.01 32.09
CA SER A 155 -5.09 -20.83 33.19
C SER A 155 -4.11 -21.93 32.77
N THR A 156 -3.98 -22.19 31.47
CA THR A 156 -3.01 -23.14 30.90
C THR A 156 -1.70 -22.50 30.48
N LEU A 157 -1.56 -21.18 30.62
CA LEU A 157 -0.42 -20.40 30.14
C LEU A 157 0.44 -19.96 31.33
N GLU A 158 1.75 -20.14 31.25
CA GLU A 158 2.71 -19.75 32.29
C GLU A 158 3.61 -18.59 31.84
N VAL A 159 4.14 -17.84 32.80
CA VAL A 159 5.15 -16.80 32.53
C VAL A 159 6.46 -17.48 32.12
N GLY A 160 6.90 -17.23 30.90
CA GLY A 160 8.02 -17.90 30.23
C GLY A 160 7.63 -18.65 28.96
N ASP A 161 6.34 -18.94 28.76
CA ASP A 161 5.85 -19.62 27.56
C ASP A 161 6.09 -18.78 26.30
N THR A 162 6.50 -19.44 25.21
CA THR A 162 6.56 -18.82 23.87
C THR A 162 5.20 -18.95 23.21
N ILE A 163 4.64 -17.82 22.78
CA ILE A 163 3.37 -17.79 22.05
C ILE A 163 3.52 -17.09 20.70
N HIS A 164 2.76 -17.59 19.73
CA HIS A 164 2.50 -16.95 18.45
C HIS A 164 1.19 -16.19 18.54
N VAL A 165 1.20 -14.91 18.16
CA VAL A 165 0.05 -14.01 18.23
C VAL A 165 -0.18 -13.39 16.87
N VAL A 166 -1.39 -13.57 16.35
CA VAL A 166 -1.90 -12.89 15.16
C VAL A 166 -3.03 -11.97 15.59
N GLY A 167 -2.94 -10.68 15.26
CA GLY A 167 -3.97 -9.72 15.62
C GLY A 167 -3.77 -8.31 15.12
N GLY A 168 -4.72 -7.44 15.46
CA GLY A 168 -4.74 -6.04 15.04
C GLY A 168 -4.08 -5.10 16.06
N LEU A 169 -3.16 -4.24 15.61
CA LEU A 169 -2.60 -3.19 16.47
C LEU A 169 -3.63 -2.07 16.74
N VAL A 170 -4.00 -1.88 18.01
CA VAL A 170 -5.00 -0.90 18.49
C VAL A 170 -4.34 0.38 19.02
N ALA A 171 -3.16 0.27 19.63
CA ALA A 171 -2.29 1.37 20.03
C ALA A 171 -0.82 0.97 19.84
N GLU A 172 0.14 1.90 19.97
CA GLU A 172 1.56 1.67 19.61
C GLU A 172 2.20 0.39 20.19
N ARG A 173 1.70 -0.12 21.32
CA ARG A 173 2.09 -1.40 21.94
C ARG A 173 0.91 -2.23 22.45
N THR A 174 -0.30 -1.96 21.98
CA THR A 174 -1.50 -2.71 22.40
C THR A 174 -2.14 -3.39 21.20
N LEU A 175 -2.30 -4.71 21.30
CA LEU A 175 -2.82 -5.59 20.27
C LEU A 175 -4.15 -6.19 20.70
N GLN A 176 -5.11 -6.25 19.78
CA GLN A 176 -6.25 -7.14 19.88
C GLN A 176 -5.87 -8.44 19.17
N ALA A 177 -5.63 -9.52 19.91
CA ALA A 177 -5.38 -10.82 19.29
C ALA A 177 -6.67 -11.35 18.66
N ASP A 178 -6.55 -11.85 17.44
CA ASP A 178 -7.56 -12.68 16.76
C ASP A 178 -7.27 -14.16 17.01
N THR A 179 -5.99 -14.55 17.00
CA THR A 179 -5.50 -15.90 17.33
C THR A 179 -4.30 -15.81 18.26
N VAL A 180 -4.24 -16.71 19.25
CA VAL A 180 -3.06 -16.97 20.08
C VAL A 180 -2.80 -18.48 20.07
N GLU A 181 -1.65 -18.89 19.57
CA GLU A 181 -1.19 -20.29 19.61
C GLU A 181 0.01 -20.40 20.56
N VAL A 182 -0.02 -21.37 21.47
CA VAL A 182 1.12 -21.67 22.35
C VAL A 182 2.05 -22.60 21.59
N GLU A 183 3.30 -22.18 21.38
CA GLU A 183 4.30 -23.07 20.81
C GLU A 183 4.70 -24.08 21.89
N GLU A 184 4.34 -25.36 21.71
CA GLU A 184 4.84 -26.42 22.58
C GLU A 184 6.37 -26.37 22.59
N PRO A 185 7.02 -26.35 23.77
CA PRO A 185 8.47 -26.23 23.84
C PRO A 185 9.09 -27.41 23.11
N THR A 186 9.69 -27.14 21.94
CA THR A 186 10.33 -28.15 21.10
C THR A 186 11.27 -28.95 22.02
N PRO A 187 11.09 -30.28 22.16
CA PRO A 187 11.73 -31.03 23.22
C PRO A 187 13.23 -30.85 23.10
N THR A 188 13.79 -30.03 24.00
CA THR A 188 15.19 -29.64 23.97
C THR A 188 15.97 -30.93 24.06
N SER A 189 16.67 -31.29 22.97
CA SER A 189 17.33 -32.58 22.86
C SER A 189 18.35 -32.68 23.99
N THR A 190 17.97 -33.38 25.07
CA THR A 190 18.77 -33.47 26.29
C THR A 190 20.17 -33.89 25.87
N PRO A 191 21.20 -33.05 26.08
CA PRO A 191 22.50 -33.30 25.50
C PRO A 191 22.97 -34.66 25.99
N ALA A 192 23.09 -35.61 25.05
CA ALA A 192 23.35 -37.00 25.36
C ALA A 192 24.59 -37.05 26.24
N ALA A 193 24.44 -37.65 27.43
CA ALA A 193 25.42 -37.52 28.51
C ALA A 193 26.84 -37.80 27.98
N SER A 194 27.67 -36.76 27.99
CA SER A 194 29.02 -36.82 27.44
C SER A 194 29.75 -38.01 28.06
N PRO A 195 30.30 -38.94 27.25
CA PRO A 195 30.81 -40.20 27.78
C PRO A 195 31.92 -39.94 28.79
N THR A 196 31.80 -40.55 29.97
CA THR A 196 32.77 -40.45 31.05
C THR A 196 34.18 -40.76 30.50
N PRO A 197 35.19 -39.90 30.73
CA PRO A 197 36.51 -40.11 30.17
C PRO A 197 37.17 -41.33 30.82
N THR A 198 37.20 -42.45 30.08
CA THR A 198 37.95 -43.65 30.47
C THR A 198 39.44 -43.33 30.50
N ALA A 199 40.09 -43.59 31.63
CA ALA A 199 41.53 -43.41 31.79
C ALA A 199 42.30 -44.45 30.97
N THR A 200 42.81 -44.04 29.81
CA THR A 200 43.69 -44.86 28.95
C THR A 200 45.13 -44.83 29.48
N PRO A 201 45.83 -45.97 29.59
CA PRO A 201 47.18 -46.03 30.12
C PRO A 201 48.23 -45.39 29.19
N SER A 202 49.27 -44.85 29.82
CA SER A 202 50.45 -44.27 29.18
C SER A 202 51.15 -45.25 28.22
N ILE A 203 51.26 -44.88 26.94
CA ILE A 203 52.22 -45.47 26.01
C ILE A 203 52.92 -44.39 25.17
N THR A 204 54.26 -44.43 25.26
CA THR A 204 55.29 -44.12 24.25
C THR A 204 55.15 -42.86 23.37
N PRO A 205 56.13 -41.92 23.42
CA PRO A 205 56.17 -40.79 22.50
C PRO A 205 56.45 -41.27 21.07
N THR A 206 55.47 -41.10 20.19
CA THR A 206 55.59 -41.28 18.73
C THR A 206 55.66 -39.91 18.06
N GLU A 207 56.42 -39.80 16.97
CA GLU A 207 56.96 -38.54 16.47
C GLU A 207 55.93 -37.44 16.15
N THR A 208 56.35 -36.20 16.42
CA THR A 208 55.63 -34.96 16.10
C THR A 208 55.50 -34.78 14.59
N ILE A 209 54.42 -35.31 14.01
CA ILE A 209 53.90 -34.81 12.74
C ILE A 209 53.34 -33.41 12.96
N THR A 210 54.15 -32.40 12.62
CA THR A 210 53.71 -31.00 12.55
C THR A 210 52.43 -30.91 11.72
N PRO A 211 51.30 -30.47 12.30
CA PRO A 211 50.10 -30.26 11.50
C PRO A 211 50.39 -29.12 10.52
N THR A 212 50.46 -29.45 9.23
CA THR A 212 50.43 -28.45 8.17
C THR A 212 49.16 -27.64 8.37
N VAL A 213 49.33 -26.38 8.79
CA VAL A 213 48.21 -25.46 8.99
C VAL A 213 47.60 -25.21 7.61
N THR A 214 46.55 -25.95 7.29
CA THR A 214 45.68 -25.66 6.15
C THR A 214 45.11 -24.27 6.42
N ALA A 215 45.70 -23.27 5.78
CA ALA A 215 45.28 -21.89 5.94
C ALA A 215 43.77 -21.82 5.65
N THR A 216 42.99 -21.48 6.68
CA THR A 216 41.61 -21.05 6.50
C THR A 216 41.63 -20.02 5.38
N PRO A 217 40.82 -20.18 4.31
CA PRO A 217 40.81 -19.21 3.24
C PRO A 217 40.49 -17.86 3.88
N VAL A 218 41.45 -16.95 3.84
CA VAL A 218 41.24 -15.58 4.27
C VAL A 218 40.09 -15.09 3.42
N VAL A 219 38.95 -14.84 4.06
CA VAL A 219 37.81 -14.20 3.39
C VAL A 219 38.34 -12.85 2.95
N THR A 220 38.69 -12.76 1.66
CA THR A 220 39.20 -11.55 1.02
C THR A 220 38.21 -10.46 1.34
N GLY A 221 38.59 -9.55 2.25
CA GLY A 221 37.66 -8.58 2.80
C GLY A 221 37.02 -7.83 1.65
N THR A 222 35.71 -8.01 1.48
CA THR A 222 34.92 -7.24 0.53
C THR A 222 35.27 -5.79 0.79
N PRO A 223 35.84 -5.05 -0.19
CA PRO A 223 36.30 -3.71 0.07
C PRO A 223 35.11 -2.90 0.52
N THR A 224 35.14 -2.42 1.77
CA THR A 224 34.17 -1.45 2.27
C THR A 224 34.39 -0.18 1.48
N VAL A 225 33.73 -0.06 0.34
CA VAL A 225 33.78 1.13 -0.50
C VAL A 225 33.00 2.21 0.23
N THR A 226 33.68 2.93 1.11
CA THR A 226 33.17 4.15 1.76
C THR A 226 33.07 5.25 0.69
N ALA A 227 32.14 5.06 -0.24
CA ALA A 227 31.76 6.06 -1.20
C ALA A 227 31.10 7.22 -0.44
N THR A 228 31.76 8.38 -0.44
CA THR A 228 31.17 9.62 0.07
C THR A 228 30.10 10.09 -0.92
N VAL A 229 28.90 9.49 -0.84
CA VAL A 229 27.78 9.80 -1.72
C VAL A 229 27.23 11.19 -1.40
N VAL A 230 27.23 12.07 -2.41
CA VAL A 230 26.66 13.41 -2.29
C VAL A 230 25.18 13.35 -2.72
N PHE A 231 24.27 13.21 -1.75
CA PHE A 231 22.83 13.07 -1.98
C PHE A 231 22.15 14.39 -2.36
N ASP A 232 22.15 14.74 -3.64
CA ASP A 232 21.47 15.95 -4.16
C ASP A 232 19.97 15.71 -4.47
N LYS A 233 19.14 15.39 -3.44
CA LYS A 233 17.70 15.77 -3.35
C LYS A 233 16.97 15.36 -2.05
N GLN A 234 15.65 15.63 -2.00
CA GLN A 234 14.94 16.13 -0.82
C GLN A 234 14.05 15.13 -0.05
N GLY A 235 14.42 13.86 0.03
CA GLY A 235 13.76 12.93 0.97
C GLY A 235 14.26 13.14 2.40
N PHE A 236 13.37 13.15 3.40
CA PHE A 236 13.78 13.16 4.83
C PHE A 236 14.74 12.00 5.12
N TYR A 237 14.32 10.77 4.78
CA TYR A 237 15.09 9.54 4.93
C TYR A 237 16.34 9.45 4.02
N CYS A 238 16.48 10.28 2.99
CA CYS A 238 17.70 10.36 2.18
C CYS A 238 18.74 11.36 2.74
N ARG A 239 18.37 12.13 3.76
CA ARG A 239 19.21 13.12 4.45
C ARG A 239 19.55 12.72 5.88
N THR A 240 18.69 11.90 6.48
CA THR A 240 18.72 11.48 7.88
C THR A 240 18.94 9.97 7.91
N LEU A 241 20.18 9.55 7.63
CA LEU A 241 20.56 8.13 7.50
C LEU A 241 20.48 7.35 8.83
N ASP A 242 20.44 8.08 9.94
CA ASP A 242 20.23 7.60 11.31
C ASP A 242 18.77 7.19 11.60
N VAL A 243 17.81 7.58 10.76
CA VAL A 243 16.40 7.17 10.89
C VAL A 243 16.05 6.19 9.77
N PRO A 244 15.87 4.88 10.08
CA PRO A 244 15.58 3.88 9.06
C PRO A 244 14.21 4.10 8.41
N HIS A 245 14.12 3.97 7.09
CA HIS A 245 12.85 4.08 6.37
C HIS A 245 12.03 2.80 6.58
N PRO A 246 10.81 2.85 7.17
CA PRO A 246 10.08 1.65 7.59
C PRO A 246 9.78 0.67 6.44
N VAL A 247 9.47 1.19 5.24
CA VAL A 247 9.30 0.36 4.04
C VAL A 247 10.62 -0.22 3.52
N GLY A 248 11.72 0.51 3.63
CA GLY A 248 13.05 0.07 3.17
C GLY A 248 13.56 -1.08 4.02
N SER A 249 13.46 -0.97 5.35
CA SER A 249 13.83 -2.03 6.29
C SER A 249 13.01 -3.31 6.08
N ARG A 250 11.69 -3.19 5.85
CA ARG A 250 10.83 -4.35 5.53
C ARG A 250 11.18 -5.02 4.21
N ILE A 251 11.61 -4.26 3.19
CA ILE A 251 12.08 -4.83 1.92
C ILE A 251 13.42 -5.53 2.10
N ALA A 252 14.37 -4.90 2.81
CA ALA A 252 15.68 -5.47 3.12
C ALA A 252 15.54 -6.84 3.81
N ALA A 253 14.80 -6.90 4.92
CA ALA A 253 14.54 -8.13 5.65
C ALA A 253 13.81 -9.20 4.81
N ARG A 254 12.75 -8.82 4.07
CA ARG A 254 11.94 -9.78 3.28
C ARG A 254 12.70 -10.43 2.13
N TYR A 255 13.67 -9.73 1.53
CA TYR A 255 14.41 -10.20 0.37
C TYR A 255 15.86 -10.58 0.67
N GLY A 256 16.32 -10.45 1.92
CA GLY A 256 17.68 -10.77 2.32
C GLY A 256 18.74 -9.87 1.68
N VAL A 257 18.38 -8.63 1.34
CA VAL A 257 19.28 -7.64 0.73
C VAL A 257 19.67 -6.56 1.73
N PRO A 258 20.90 -6.00 1.66
CA PRO A 258 21.32 -4.94 2.56
C PRO A 258 20.38 -3.73 2.52
N TYR A 259 20.06 -3.19 3.69
CA TYR A 259 19.19 -2.00 3.82
C TYR A 259 19.78 -0.80 3.08
N GLU A 260 21.11 -0.65 3.13
CA GLU A 260 21.88 0.35 2.42
C GLU A 260 21.64 0.26 0.91
N GLN A 261 21.61 -0.95 0.34
CA GLN A 261 21.38 -1.16 -1.10
C GLN A 261 19.96 -0.76 -1.51
N VAL A 262 18.96 -1.10 -0.69
CA VAL A 262 17.57 -0.65 -0.88
C VAL A 262 17.47 0.88 -0.85
N MET A 263 18.20 1.53 0.06
CA MET A 263 18.23 2.99 0.16
C MET A 263 19.07 3.66 -0.94
N ILE A 264 20.09 3.00 -1.49
CA ILE A 264 20.83 3.44 -2.68
C ILE A 264 19.87 3.51 -3.88
N TRP A 265 19.16 2.41 -4.19
CA TRP A 265 18.19 2.40 -5.30
C TRP A 265 17.05 3.40 -5.11
N PHE A 266 16.61 3.64 -3.87
CA PHE A 266 15.55 4.62 -3.57
C PHE A 266 16.04 6.08 -3.68
N CYS A 267 17.19 6.40 -3.07
CA CYS A 267 17.66 7.79 -2.95
C CYS A 267 18.54 8.27 -4.12
N GLN A 268 19.34 7.39 -4.72
CA GLN A 268 20.22 7.72 -5.85
C GLN A 268 19.50 7.47 -7.18
N ASP A 269 19.04 6.24 -7.40
CA ASP A 269 18.43 5.80 -8.67
C ASP A 269 16.96 6.21 -8.81
N ARG A 270 16.36 6.75 -7.73
CA ARG A 270 14.98 7.25 -7.65
C ARG A 270 13.91 6.19 -7.92
N MET A 271 14.22 4.92 -7.76
CA MET A 271 13.24 3.85 -7.88
C MET A 271 12.25 3.92 -6.72
N GLY A 272 10.96 3.86 -7.00
CA GLY A 272 9.97 3.72 -5.92
C GLY A 272 10.14 2.36 -5.22
N PHE A 273 9.83 2.27 -3.93
CA PHE A 273 9.90 0.99 -3.19
C PHE A 273 9.12 -0.16 -3.85
N GLY A 274 8.01 0.16 -4.54
CA GLY A 274 7.28 -0.84 -5.34
C GLY A 274 8.07 -1.34 -6.55
N GLU A 275 8.88 -0.51 -7.20
CA GLU A 275 9.75 -0.92 -8.30
C GLU A 275 10.95 -1.72 -7.81
N ILE A 276 11.53 -1.33 -6.66
CA ILE A 276 12.59 -2.11 -5.98
C ILE A 276 12.06 -3.50 -5.62
N MET A 277 10.84 -3.58 -5.07
CA MET A 277 10.20 -4.86 -4.74
C MET A 277 9.96 -5.71 -6.00
N LEU A 278 9.52 -5.13 -7.11
CA LEU A 278 9.38 -5.86 -8.39
C LEU A 278 10.75 -6.33 -8.92
N ALA A 279 11.82 -5.55 -8.76
CA ALA A 279 13.17 -5.95 -9.16
C ALA A 279 13.63 -7.19 -8.39
N LEU A 280 13.50 -7.15 -7.06
CA LEU A 280 13.86 -8.24 -6.15
C LEU A 280 13.00 -9.50 -6.37
N GLN A 281 11.70 -9.35 -6.64
CA GLN A 281 10.84 -10.47 -7.03
C GLN A 281 11.24 -11.09 -8.37
N THR A 282 11.58 -10.24 -9.35
CA THR A 282 12.01 -10.70 -10.68
C THR A 282 13.31 -11.48 -10.58
N ALA A 283 14.34 -10.91 -9.95
CA ALA A 283 15.64 -11.54 -9.71
C ALA A 283 15.50 -12.91 -9.02
N LYS A 284 14.65 -13.01 -7.98
CA LYS A 284 14.38 -14.27 -7.28
C LYS A 284 13.71 -15.34 -8.16
N VAL A 285 12.93 -14.95 -9.17
CA VAL A 285 12.23 -15.87 -10.08
C VAL A 285 13.09 -16.23 -11.30
N THR A 286 14.03 -15.36 -11.71
CA THR A 286 14.96 -15.62 -12.82
C THR A 286 16.32 -16.15 -12.40
N GLU A 287 16.59 -16.22 -11.08
CA GLU A 287 17.89 -16.59 -10.50
C GLU A 287 19.04 -15.63 -10.92
N GLU A 288 18.68 -14.40 -11.28
CA GLU A 288 19.61 -13.30 -11.62
C GLU A 288 19.93 -12.44 -10.39
N THR A 289 20.91 -11.54 -10.50
CA THR A 289 21.19 -10.59 -9.41
C THR A 289 20.17 -9.44 -9.40
N PRO A 290 19.81 -8.91 -8.21
CA PRO A 290 18.95 -7.72 -8.11
C PRO A 290 19.48 -6.51 -8.88
N ASP A 291 20.80 -6.30 -8.88
CA ASP A 291 21.44 -5.14 -9.53
C ASP A 291 21.32 -5.18 -11.06
N GLU A 292 21.30 -6.35 -11.69
CA GLU A 292 21.06 -6.49 -13.14
C GLU A 292 19.64 -6.03 -13.51
N VAL A 293 18.63 -6.51 -12.77
CA VAL A 293 17.22 -6.14 -13.01
C VAL A 293 16.97 -4.65 -12.70
N VAL A 294 17.58 -4.14 -11.63
CA VAL A 294 17.55 -2.71 -11.29
C VAL A 294 18.21 -1.87 -12.37
N SER A 295 19.39 -2.27 -12.88
CA SER A 295 20.10 -1.56 -13.95
C SER A 295 19.27 -1.47 -15.23
N GLU A 296 18.62 -2.57 -15.65
CA GLU A 296 17.67 -2.53 -16.77
C GLU A 296 16.54 -1.52 -16.54
N ARG A 297 15.98 -1.46 -15.32
CA ARG A 297 14.93 -0.50 -14.99
C ARG A 297 15.43 0.95 -15.05
N ILE A 298 16.63 1.22 -14.53
CA ILE A 298 17.27 2.54 -14.53
C ILE A 298 17.59 3.03 -15.96
N THR A 299 17.98 2.13 -16.87
CA THR A 299 18.16 2.48 -18.30
C THR A 299 16.85 2.82 -19.04
N GLY A 300 15.71 2.79 -18.34
CA GLY A 300 14.39 3.22 -18.84
C GLY A 300 13.51 2.09 -19.36
N LYS A 301 13.97 0.84 -19.30
CA LYS A 301 13.21 -0.33 -19.77
C LYS A 301 11.94 -0.53 -18.95
N GLY A 302 10.84 -0.88 -19.61
CA GLY A 302 9.57 -1.14 -18.93
C GLY A 302 9.56 -2.50 -18.24
N TRP A 303 8.82 -2.63 -17.13
CA TRP A 303 8.61 -3.93 -16.47
C TRP A 303 8.04 -4.99 -17.41
N GLY A 304 7.19 -4.58 -18.37
CA GLY A 304 6.70 -5.47 -19.42
C GLY A 304 7.80 -6.03 -20.31
N ASP A 305 8.76 -5.21 -20.71
CA ASP A 305 9.87 -5.62 -21.57
C ASP A 305 10.90 -6.47 -20.79
N ILE A 306 11.22 -6.05 -19.55
CA ILE A 306 12.07 -6.81 -18.60
C ILE A 306 11.51 -8.24 -18.43
N TRP A 307 10.22 -8.38 -18.15
CA TRP A 307 9.55 -9.67 -17.94
C TRP A 307 9.30 -10.46 -19.23
N PHE A 308 9.15 -9.78 -20.37
CA PHE A 308 9.00 -10.43 -21.68
C PHE A 308 10.30 -11.09 -22.12
N ASP A 309 11.43 -10.37 -22.01
CA ASP A 309 12.75 -10.89 -22.38
C ASP A 309 13.16 -12.07 -21.48
N ARG A 310 12.81 -12.01 -20.19
CA ARG A 310 12.96 -13.11 -19.21
C ARG A 310 11.95 -14.25 -19.40
N GLY A 311 11.01 -14.11 -20.35
CA GLY A 311 10.00 -15.12 -20.65
C GLY A 311 9.02 -15.41 -19.50
N LEU A 312 8.88 -14.47 -18.56
CA LEU A 312 7.92 -14.50 -17.43
C LEU A 312 6.50 -14.16 -17.89
N ILE A 313 6.36 -13.38 -18.97
CA ILE A 313 5.08 -13.08 -19.61
C ILE A 313 5.10 -13.43 -21.10
N GLY A 314 3.95 -13.85 -21.64
CA GLY A 314 3.72 -13.91 -23.10
C GLY A 314 3.82 -15.28 -23.80
N LYS A 315 4.26 -16.36 -23.14
CA LYS A 315 4.56 -17.66 -23.79
C LYS A 315 3.39 -18.40 -24.49
N ASN A 316 2.14 -17.90 -24.46
CA ASN A 316 0.95 -18.63 -24.95
C ASN A 316 0.10 -17.93 -26.03
N LYS A 317 0.60 -16.91 -26.72
CA LYS A 317 0.01 -16.50 -28.02
C LYS A 317 1.09 -16.19 -29.04
N LYS A 318 0.97 -16.78 -30.23
CA LYS A 318 1.73 -16.42 -31.44
C LYS A 318 1.54 -14.92 -31.73
N ARG A 319 2.38 -14.06 -31.16
CA ARG A 319 2.66 -12.76 -31.75
C ARG A 319 3.61 -13.03 -32.91
N ILE A 320 3.08 -12.87 -34.12
CA ILE A 320 3.91 -12.69 -35.31
C ILE A 320 4.67 -11.39 -35.04
N SER A 321 5.98 -11.48 -34.77
CA SER A 321 6.82 -10.29 -34.63
C SER A 321 6.88 -9.59 -35.99
N PRO A 322 6.57 -8.28 -36.08
CA PRO A 322 6.66 -7.53 -37.33
C PRO A 322 8.11 -7.11 -37.62
N THR A 323 9.06 -8.05 -37.46
CA THR A 323 10.50 -7.78 -37.49
C THR A 323 11.32 -8.96 -38.06
N ALA A 324 10.79 -9.59 -39.10
CA ALA A 324 11.54 -10.33 -40.11
C ALA A 324 10.80 -10.17 -41.45
N ASP A 325 11.54 -10.16 -42.56
CA ASP A 325 11.03 -10.16 -43.94
C ASP A 325 10.23 -8.91 -44.38
N ALA A 326 10.92 -7.77 -44.36
CA ALA A 326 10.63 -6.63 -45.25
C ALA A 326 11.44 -6.71 -46.58
N THR A 327 11.97 -7.89 -46.92
CA THR A 327 12.90 -8.10 -48.08
C THR A 327 12.40 -9.14 -49.08
N GLU A 328 11.33 -9.90 -48.78
CA GLU A 328 10.84 -11.00 -49.64
C GLU A 328 9.36 -10.84 -50.04
N LEU A 329 9.00 -9.66 -50.55
CA LEU A 329 7.66 -9.40 -51.11
C LEU A 329 7.64 -8.70 -52.49
N GLU A 330 8.80 -8.52 -53.14
CA GLU A 330 8.89 -8.03 -54.53
C GLU A 330 9.07 -9.14 -55.58
N ALA A 331 9.28 -10.41 -55.16
CA ALA A 331 9.61 -11.52 -56.05
C ALA A 331 8.43 -12.36 -56.59
N GLN A 332 7.17 -11.97 -56.34
CA GLN A 332 5.98 -12.76 -56.78
C GLN A 332 4.86 -11.91 -57.43
N GLN A 333 5.17 -10.76 -58.03
CA GLN A 333 4.22 -10.00 -58.87
C GLN A 333 4.61 -9.96 -60.36
N GLN A 334 5.41 -10.91 -60.83
CA GLN A 334 5.87 -10.93 -62.23
C GLN A 334 5.74 -12.29 -62.93
N GLU A 335 4.66 -13.04 -62.68
CA GLU A 335 4.23 -14.11 -63.61
C GLU A 335 2.76 -14.54 -63.43
N GLN A 336 1.81 -13.79 -64.00
CA GLN A 336 0.52 -14.31 -64.53
C GLN A 336 -0.28 -13.23 -65.28
N GLY A 337 0.26 -12.76 -66.39
CA GLY A 337 -0.48 -12.01 -67.39
C GLY A 337 -0.67 -12.84 -68.67
N THR A 338 -1.87 -13.37 -68.91
CA THR A 338 -2.50 -13.59 -70.25
C THR A 338 -3.82 -14.35 -70.06
N GLY A 339 -4.99 -13.74 -70.35
CA GLY A 339 -6.27 -14.35 -69.93
C GLY A 339 -7.59 -13.93 -70.58
N LYS A 340 -7.59 -13.08 -71.62
CA LYS A 340 -8.70 -12.86 -72.60
C LYS A 340 -10.11 -12.42 -72.08
N ALA A 341 -10.62 -11.34 -72.64
CA ALA A 341 -11.91 -10.71 -72.26
C ALA A 341 -13.17 -11.34 -72.90
N VAL A 342 -14.33 -11.23 -72.23
CA VAL A 342 -15.68 -11.07 -72.83
C VAL A 342 -16.64 -10.32 -71.88
N GLY A 343 -17.37 -9.30 -72.38
CA GLY A 343 -18.80 -9.07 -72.02
C GLY A 343 -19.17 -8.10 -70.88
N PRO A 344 -19.83 -6.95 -71.18
CA PRO A 344 -20.35 -6.01 -70.18
C PRO A 344 -21.90 -6.00 -70.05
N LYS A 345 -22.43 -6.32 -68.87
CA LYS A 345 -23.86 -6.19 -68.45
C LYS A 345 -23.92 -6.20 -66.90
N GLU A 346 -24.83 -5.54 -66.19
CA GLU A 346 -25.89 -4.57 -66.50
C GLU A 346 -26.28 -3.85 -65.18
N LYS A 347 -26.72 -2.58 -65.23
CA LYS A 347 -27.04 -1.80 -64.02
C LYS A 347 -28.45 -2.13 -63.51
N THR A 348 -28.58 -2.72 -62.33
CA THR A 348 -29.88 -2.80 -61.63
C THR A 348 -29.87 -1.91 -60.39
N ARG A 349 -30.83 -0.98 -60.36
CA ARG A 349 -31.07 0.06 -59.34
C ARG A 349 -32.26 -0.38 -58.51
N ILE A 350 -32.12 -0.56 -57.19
CA ILE A 350 -33.26 -0.74 -56.27
C ILE A 350 -33.20 0.31 -55.17
N ALA A 351 -34.37 0.83 -54.81
CA ALA A 351 -34.60 2.04 -54.01
C ALA A 351 -34.74 1.74 -52.50
N PRO A 352 -34.81 2.76 -51.61
CA PRO A 352 -34.73 2.59 -50.16
C PRO A 352 -36.08 2.28 -49.50
N GLY A 353 -36.07 1.72 -48.28
CA GLY A 353 -37.29 1.35 -47.56
C GLY A 353 -37.22 1.30 -46.02
N LYS A 354 -37.74 2.36 -45.40
CA LYS A 354 -38.60 2.40 -44.19
C LYS A 354 -38.09 1.92 -42.81
N ASP A 355 -37.96 2.91 -41.92
CA ASP A 355 -38.60 3.02 -40.60
C ASP A 355 -39.11 1.75 -39.88
N LYS A 356 -38.58 1.51 -38.67
CA LYS A 356 -39.29 0.82 -37.59
C LYS A 356 -38.98 1.43 -36.21
N THR A 357 -39.95 2.18 -35.67
CA THR A 357 -40.04 2.56 -34.26
C THR A 357 -40.45 1.35 -33.40
N PRO A 358 -39.85 1.10 -32.23
CA PRO A 358 -40.36 0.12 -31.28
C PRO A 358 -41.50 0.71 -30.41
N PRO A 359 -42.60 -0.01 -30.15
CA PRO A 359 -43.71 0.47 -29.33
C PRO A 359 -43.48 0.22 -27.83
N GLY A 360 -43.93 1.15 -26.99
CA GLY A 360 -44.05 0.96 -25.55
C GLY A 360 -45.42 0.43 -25.10
N LYS A 361 -45.42 -0.27 -23.96
CA LYS A 361 -46.49 -0.64 -23.01
C LYS A 361 -45.97 -1.86 -22.24
N GLY A 362 -46.01 -1.97 -20.92
CA GLY A 362 -46.76 -1.21 -19.92
C GLY A 362 -47.51 -2.21 -19.05
N LYS A 363 -47.07 -2.43 -17.80
CA LYS A 363 -47.79 -3.26 -16.84
C LYS A 363 -47.65 -2.68 -15.43
N VAL A 364 -48.77 -2.16 -14.93
CA VAL A 364 -48.96 -1.77 -13.53
C VAL A 364 -49.96 -2.75 -12.94
N THR A 365 -49.67 -3.32 -11.77
CA THR A 365 -50.66 -3.92 -10.88
C THR A 365 -50.16 -3.81 -9.44
N PRO A 366 -51.05 -3.65 -8.44
CA PRO A 366 -50.68 -3.15 -7.11
C PRO A 366 -50.54 -4.26 -6.05
N GLY A 367 -50.08 -3.85 -4.87
CA GLY A 367 -50.40 -4.51 -3.60
C GLY A 367 -49.26 -5.34 -2.99
N ASN A 368 -48.66 -4.80 -1.92
CA ASN A 368 -48.78 -5.47 -0.62
C ASN A 368 -48.54 -4.46 0.51
N GLU A 369 -49.58 -4.15 1.30
CA GLU A 369 -49.39 -3.59 2.64
C GLU A 369 -48.90 -4.69 3.56
N GLN A 370 -47.75 -4.50 4.21
CA GLN A 370 -47.42 -5.26 5.42
C GLN A 370 -47.08 -4.28 6.55
N ALA A 371 -47.74 -4.53 7.67
CA ALA A 371 -47.85 -3.60 8.78
C ALA A 371 -46.53 -3.33 9.50
N LEU A 372 -46.37 -2.11 10.00
CA LEU A 372 -45.49 -1.83 11.13
C LEU A 372 -46.05 -2.53 12.38
N PRO A 373 -45.22 -3.25 13.16
CA PRO A 373 -45.47 -3.40 14.57
C PRO A 373 -45.08 -2.11 15.30
N ASP A 374 -46.09 -1.47 15.90
CA ASP A 374 -45.93 -0.45 16.94
C ASP A 374 -45.10 -1.01 18.10
N GLN A 375 -44.00 -0.34 18.46
CA GLN A 375 -43.24 -0.65 19.66
C GLN A 375 -42.71 0.62 20.36
N GLY A 376 -43.27 0.88 21.54
CA GLY A 376 -42.44 1.18 22.72
C GLY A 376 -42.16 2.65 22.98
N ALA A 377 -43.14 3.35 23.57
CA ALA A 377 -42.87 4.56 24.33
C ALA A 377 -41.96 4.24 25.55
N GLY A 378 -40.66 4.49 25.40
CA GLY A 378 -39.64 4.26 26.43
C GLY A 378 -39.35 5.52 27.26
N ASP A 379 -40.18 5.80 28.26
CA ASP A 379 -39.86 6.79 29.30
C ASP A 379 -38.57 6.39 30.04
N ARG A 380 -37.64 7.34 30.21
CA ARG A 380 -36.57 7.23 31.21
C ARG A 380 -35.88 8.57 31.54
N GLY A 381 -36.32 9.16 32.65
CA GLY A 381 -35.40 9.52 33.74
C GLY A 381 -34.49 10.73 33.56
N ARG A 382 -35.05 11.95 33.63
CA ARG A 382 -34.30 13.21 33.70
C ARG A 382 -33.68 13.44 35.10
N GLY A 383 -32.61 12.72 35.41
CA GLY A 383 -31.91 12.80 36.70
C GLY A 383 -31.21 14.15 36.96
N LYS A 384 -31.87 15.05 37.69
CA LYS A 384 -31.22 16.25 38.26
C LYS A 384 -30.41 15.90 39.50
N SER A 385 -29.09 15.77 39.39
CA SER A 385 -28.23 15.80 40.59
C SER A 385 -27.98 17.24 41.02
N LYS A 386 -28.30 17.56 42.27
CA LYS A 386 -27.94 18.82 42.95
C LYS A 386 -26.75 18.53 43.87
N GLY A 387 -25.59 19.13 43.58
CA GLY A 387 -24.46 19.19 44.51
C GLY A 387 -24.39 20.53 45.21
N ASN A 388 -24.85 20.59 46.47
CA ASN A 388 -24.30 21.54 47.44
C ASN A 388 -22.86 21.05 47.78
N GLY A 389 -21.89 21.84 48.22
CA GLY A 389 -21.89 23.22 48.69
C GLY A 389 -21.22 23.32 50.07
N ARG A 390 -20.02 23.93 50.12
CA ARG A 390 -19.31 24.47 51.31
C ARG A 390 -18.73 23.45 52.32
N PRO A 391 -17.87 23.87 53.29
CA PRO A 391 -17.43 25.23 53.69
C PRO A 391 -16.77 26.10 52.61
#